data_AF-A0A958SIF8-F1
#
_entry.id   AF-A0A958SIF8-F1
#
_cell.length_a   1.000
_cell.length_b   1.000
_cell.length_c   1.000
_cell.angle_alpha   90.00
_cell.angle_beta   90.00
_cell.angle_gamma   90.00
#
_symmetry.space_group_name_H-M   'P 1'
#
loop_
_entity.id
_entity.type
_entity.pdbx_description
1 polymer ?
#
loop_
_entity_poly.entity_id
_entity_poly.type
_entity_poly.pdbx_seq_one_letter_code
_entity_poly.pdbx_strand_id
1 'polypeptide(L)'
;MSEHVDHGPGFYVKTWGILLVLFAISVIGPIAEIRWLTLITAFGVAVVKAYFVAARFMHLDIEKRYINYMFATMLLMMLLFWGGIVADIGAHRGSNWVRIAPSQVQAPGSLSQPKVNAMKVEQSDETTSEEPTIESEGH
;
A
#
# COMPACT_ATOMS: atom_id res chain seq x y z
N MET A 1 -3.64 -46.11 -36.65
CA MET A 1 -3.30 -46.32 -35.22
C MET A 1 -3.10 -44.93 -34.64
N SER A 2 -4.12 -44.35 -34.03
CA SER A 2 -4.06 -43.02 -33.40
C SER A 2 -3.28 -43.16 -32.09
N GLU A 3 -2.10 -42.56 -32.04
CA GLU A 3 -1.26 -42.47 -30.85
C GLU A 3 -1.95 -41.54 -29.84
N HIS A 4 -2.70 -42.13 -28.92
CA HIS A 4 -3.21 -41.43 -27.74
C HIS A 4 -2.03 -41.20 -26.81
N VAL A 5 -1.39 -40.04 -26.93
CA VAL A 5 -0.48 -39.55 -25.90
C VAL A 5 -1.33 -39.30 -24.66
N ASP A 6 -1.35 -40.28 -23.75
CA ASP A 6 -1.93 -40.17 -22.42
C ASP A 6 -1.29 -38.96 -21.72
N HIS A 7 -1.96 -37.80 -21.79
CA HIS A 7 -1.62 -36.62 -20.99
C HIS A 7 -1.98 -36.92 -19.53
N GLY A 8 -1.11 -37.70 -18.90
CA GLY A 8 -1.41 -38.37 -17.64
C GLY A 8 -1.72 -37.38 -16.50
N PRO A 9 -2.70 -37.71 -15.63
CA PRO A 9 -3.10 -36.90 -14.46
C PRO A 9 -1.95 -36.58 -13.48
N GLY A 10 -0.78 -37.21 -13.62
CA GLY A 10 0.40 -36.97 -12.77
C GLY A 10 0.94 -35.53 -12.80
N PHE A 11 0.75 -34.78 -13.89
CA PHE A 11 1.19 -33.37 -13.95
C PHE A 11 0.36 -32.44 -13.06
N TYR A 12 -0.95 -32.72 -12.93
CA TYR A 12 -1.84 -31.98 -12.03
C TYR A 12 -1.50 -32.26 -10.57
N VAL A 13 -1.21 -33.51 -10.22
CA VAL A 13 -0.85 -33.91 -8.84
C VAL A 13 0.48 -33.27 -8.41
N LYS A 14 1.48 -33.18 -9.30
CA LYS A 14 2.74 -32.48 -9.01
C LYS A 14 2.53 -30.99 -8.74
N THR A 15 1.72 -30.33 -9.57
CA THR A 15 1.43 -28.89 -9.42
C THR A 15 0.65 -28.64 -8.13
N TRP A 16 -0.37 -29.46 -7.84
CA TRP A 16 -1.13 -29.43 -6.59
C TRP A 16 -0.22 -29.62 -5.36
N GLY A 17 0.70 -30.58 -5.40
CA GLY A 17 1.64 -30.82 -4.30
C GLY A 17 2.54 -29.61 -4.02
N ILE A 18 3.04 -28.96 -5.07
CA ILE A 18 3.85 -27.72 -4.93
C ILE A 18 3.02 -26.59 -4.34
N LEU A 19 1.78 -26.41 -4.81
CA LEU A 19 0.85 -25.40 -4.26
C LEU A 19 0.55 -25.64 -2.77
N LEU A 20 0.41 -26.91 -2.37
CA LEU A 20 0.18 -27.30 -0.98
C LEU A 20 1.42 -27.03 -0.10
N VAL A 21 2.63 -27.29 -0.62
CA VAL A 21 3.88 -26.95 0.07
C VAL A 21 4.04 -25.44 0.22
N LEU A 22 3.81 -24.65 -0.84
CA LEU A 22 3.83 -23.18 -0.76
C LEU A 22 2.79 -22.66 0.23
N PHE A 23 1.61 -23.28 0.28
CA PHE A 23 0.57 -22.94 1.25
C PHE A 23 1.01 -23.25 2.68
N ALA A 24 1.59 -24.42 2.94
CA ALA A 24 2.11 -24.78 4.25
C ALA A 24 3.18 -23.77 4.73
N ILE A 25 4.11 -23.39 3.84
CA ILE A 25 5.12 -22.35 4.13
C ILE A 25 4.45 -21.01 4.45
N SER A 26 3.39 -20.64 3.72
CA SER A 26 2.62 -19.41 3.98
C SER A 26 1.89 -19.41 5.32
N VAL A 27 1.49 -20.58 5.84
CA VAL A 27 0.81 -20.72 7.14
C VAL A 27 1.82 -20.75 8.29
N ILE A 28 3.01 -21.32 8.07
CA ILE A 28 4.06 -21.44 9.08
C ILE A 28 4.86 -20.13 9.24
N GLY A 29 5.08 -19.39 8.15
CA GLY A 29 5.81 -18.12 8.17
C GLY A 29 5.31 -17.09 9.19
N PRO A 30 3.98 -16.83 9.31
CA PRO A 30 3.39 -15.90 10.28
C PRO A 30 3.65 -16.21 11.76
N ILE A 31 4.15 -17.41 12.09
CA ILE A 31 4.37 -17.85 13.48
C ILE A 31 5.66 -17.24 14.06
N ALA A 32 6.59 -16.81 13.20
CA ALA A 32 7.68 -15.93 13.61
C ALA A 32 7.11 -14.53 13.80
N GLU A 33 6.86 -14.07 15.04
CA GLU A 33 6.21 -12.78 15.43
C GLU A 33 6.89 -11.49 14.90
N ILE A 34 7.79 -11.61 13.94
CA ILE A 34 8.55 -10.55 13.31
C ILE A 34 7.75 -10.01 12.10
N ARG A 35 6.96 -8.95 12.34
CA ARG A 35 6.05 -8.31 11.35
C ARG A 35 6.62 -8.07 9.95
N TRP A 36 7.84 -7.55 9.84
CA TRP A 36 8.42 -7.22 8.53
C TRP A 36 8.87 -8.48 7.77
N LEU A 37 9.39 -9.48 8.50
CA LEU A 37 9.78 -10.76 7.93
C LEU A 37 8.55 -11.51 7.41
N THR A 38 7.46 -11.52 8.18
CA THR A 38 6.19 -12.14 7.76
C THR A 38 5.62 -11.48 6.51
N LEU A 39 5.75 -10.15 6.36
CA LEU A 39 5.31 -9.43 5.16
C LEU A 39 6.13 -9.82 3.93
N ILE A 40 7.46 -9.85 4.05
CA ILE A 40 8.36 -10.24 2.96
C ILE A 40 8.10 -11.69 2.54
N THR A 41 7.98 -12.61 3.52
CA THR A 41 7.69 -14.02 3.26
C THR A 41 6.32 -14.21 2.62
N ALA A 42 5.26 -13.56 3.14
CA ALA A 42 3.92 -13.65 2.58
C ALA A 42 3.87 -13.15 1.13
N PHE A 43 4.50 -12.00 0.85
CA PHE A 43 4.55 -11.45 -0.51
C PHE A 43 5.39 -12.32 -1.45
N GLY A 44 6.55 -12.81 -0.99
CA GLY A 44 7.39 -13.71 -1.76
C GLY A 44 6.67 -15.00 -2.16
N VAL A 45 6.00 -15.66 -1.21
CA VAL A 45 5.21 -16.86 -1.48
C VAL A 45 4.06 -16.57 -2.44
N ALA A 46 3.40 -15.41 -2.32
CA ALA A 46 2.35 -15.00 -3.25
C ALA A 46 2.86 -14.86 -4.69
N VAL A 47 4.04 -14.27 -4.89
CA VAL A 47 4.67 -14.13 -6.21
C VAL A 47 5.02 -15.49 -6.81
N VAL A 48 5.67 -16.38 -6.04
CA VAL A 48 6.05 -17.72 -6.54
C VAL A 48 4.80 -18.55 -6.85
N LYS A 49 3.76 -18.47 -6.01
CA LYS A 49 2.48 -19.14 -6.24
C LYS A 49 1.84 -18.66 -7.55
N ALA A 50 1.75 -17.35 -7.75
CA ALA A 50 1.16 -16.77 -8.96
C ALA A 50 1.92 -17.20 -10.23
N TYR A 51 3.26 -17.20 -10.16
CA TYR A 51 4.10 -17.69 -11.26
C TYR A 51 3.82 -19.17 -11.58
N PHE A 52 3.74 -20.03 -10.55
CA PHE A 52 3.46 -21.45 -10.76
C PHE A 52 2.07 -21.71 -11.35
N VAL A 53 1.07 -20.94 -10.92
CA VAL A 53 -0.28 -21.02 -11.48
C VAL A 53 -0.28 -20.62 -12.96
N ALA A 54 0.39 -19.52 -13.32
CA ALA A 54 0.50 -19.10 -14.71
C ALA A 54 1.29 -20.11 -15.56
N ALA A 55 2.45 -20.56 -15.09
CA ALA A 55 3.31 -21.49 -15.83
C ALA A 55 2.64 -22.86 -16.04
N ARG A 56 1.94 -23.39 -15.04
CA ARG A 56 1.38 -24.75 -15.08
C ARG A 56 -0.10 -24.86 -15.42
N PHE A 57 -0.94 -23.92 -14.99
CA PHE A 57 -2.37 -23.95 -15.32
C PHE A 57 -2.72 -23.14 -16.57
N MET A 58 -1.96 -22.09 -16.91
CA MET A 58 -2.18 -21.35 -18.16
C MET A 58 -1.27 -21.81 -19.32
N HIS A 59 -0.51 -22.89 -19.15
CA HIS A 59 0.34 -23.48 -20.20
C HIS A 59 1.42 -22.53 -20.80
N LEU A 60 1.76 -21.44 -20.11
CA LEU A 60 2.77 -20.47 -20.58
C LEU A 60 4.18 -21.06 -20.78
N ASP A 61 4.49 -22.20 -20.16
CA ASP A 61 5.80 -22.85 -20.28
C ASP A 61 5.96 -23.64 -21.60
N ILE A 62 4.84 -24.00 -22.25
CA ILE A 62 4.81 -24.72 -23.53
C ILE A 62 4.70 -23.76 -24.73
N GLU A 63 4.17 -22.55 -24.51
CA GLU A 63 4.01 -21.55 -25.56
C GLU A 63 5.23 -20.61 -25.71
N LYS A 64 5.16 -19.69 -26.68
CA LYS A 64 6.29 -18.82 -27.03
C LYS A 64 6.69 -17.93 -25.86
N ARG A 65 8.00 -17.89 -25.59
CA ARG A 65 8.61 -17.13 -24.47
C ARG A 65 8.25 -15.63 -24.41
N TYR A 66 7.77 -15.04 -25.51
CA TYR A 66 7.24 -13.67 -25.55
C TYR A 66 6.06 -13.44 -24.60
N ILE A 67 5.23 -14.45 -24.34
CA ILE A 67 4.04 -14.32 -23.49
C ILE A 67 4.44 -14.11 -22.03
N ASN A 68 5.53 -14.75 -21.57
CA ASN A 68 6.09 -14.51 -20.24
C ASN A 68 6.55 -13.06 -20.05
N TYR A 69 7.16 -12.47 -21.08
CA TYR A 69 7.55 -11.04 -21.02
C TYR A 69 6.32 -10.14 -21.00
N MET A 70 5.29 -10.41 -21.81
CA MET A 70 4.03 -9.65 -21.79
C MET A 70 3.32 -9.74 -20.43
N PHE A 71 3.27 -10.93 -19.83
CA PHE A 71 2.67 -11.10 -18.51
C PHE A 71 3.49 -10.37 -17.42
N ALA A 72 4.82 -10.45 -17.50
CA ALA A 72 5.71 -9.74 -16.58
C ALA A 72 5.58 -8.21 -16.70
N THR A 73 5.43 -7.65 -17.91
CA THR A 73 5.23 -6.21 -18.09
C THR A 73 3.86 -5.75 -17.59
N MET A 74 2.81 -6.57 -17.73
CA MET A 74 1.49 -6.27 -17.14
C MET A 74 1.55 -6.25 -15.61
N LEU A 75 2.23 -7.22 -15.00
CA LEU A 75 2.46 -7.22 -13.55
C LEU A 75 3.31 -6.03 -13.10
N LEU A 76 4.34 -5.68 -13.87
CA LEU A 76 5.18 -4.51 -13.59
C LEU A 76 4.35 -3.22 -13.62
N MET A 77 3.51 -3.03 -14.63
CA MET A 77 2.60 -1.88 -14.72
C MET A 77 1.60 -1.87 -13.56
N MET A 78 1.06 -3.03 -13.16
CA MET A 78 0.20 -3.16 -11.99
C MET A 78 0.90 -2.74 -10.70
N LEU A 79 2.15 -3.16 -10.50
CA LEU A 79 2.96 -2.77 -9.33
C LEU A 79 3.32 -1.28 -9.33
N LEU A 80 3.64 -0.72 -10.51
CA LEU A 80 3.91 0.71 -10.65
C LEU A 80 2.67 1.54 -10.29
N PHE A 81 1.50 1.13 -10.78
CA PHE A 81 0.22 1.77 -10.49
C PHE A 81 -0.15 1.68 -9.01
N TRP A 82 -0.04 0.48 -8.42
CA TRP A 82 -0.29 0.29 -6.99
C TRP A 82 0.67 1.14 -6.14
N GLY A 83 1.97 1.14 -6.47
CA GLY A 83 2.96 1.98 -5.80
C GLY A 83 2.66 3.47 -5.92
N GLY A 84 2.20 3.91 -7.10
CA GLY A 84 1.74 5.27 -7.34
C GLY A 84 0.54 5.67 -6.49
N ILE A 85 -0.49 4.82 -6.41
CA ILE A 85 -1.67 5.06 -5.54
C ILE A 85 -1.27 5.14 -4.07
N VAL A 86 -0.42 4.22 -3.61
CA VAL A 86 0.02 4.21 -2.21
C VAL A 86 0.79 5.49 -1.89
N ALA A 87 1.65 5.95 -2.79
CA ALA A 87 2.37 7.22 -2.63
C ALA A 87 1.41 8.43 -2.65
N ASP A 88 0.38 8.40 -3.49
CA ASP A 88 -0.63 9.46 -3.60
C ASP A 88 -1.49 9.57 -2.34
N ILE A 89 -2.07 8.46 -1.86
CA ILE A 89 -2.89 8.43 -0.64
C ILE A 89 -2.03 8.66 0.62
N GLY A 90 -0.78 8.18 0.63
CA GLY A 90 0.13 8.33 1.75
C GLY A 90 0.63 9.77 1.96
N ALA A 91 0.48 10.64 0.96
CA ALA A 91 0.80 12.05 1.09
C ALA A 91 -0.21 12.72 2.03
N HIS A 92 0.22 13.04 3.26
CA HIS A 92 -0.59 13.77 4.25
C HIS A 92 -0.77 15.26 3.90
N ARG A 93 -0.62 15.64 2.62
CA ARG A 93 -0.65 17.02 2.12
C ARG A 93 -1.86 17.18 1.21
N GLY A 94 -3.04 17.29 1.81
CA GLY A 94 -4.25 17.71 1.10
C GLY A 94 -4.84 18.94 1.78
N SER A 95 -4.95 20.04 1.04
CA SER A 95 -5.35 21.36 1.53
C SER A 95 -6.80 21.45 2.06
N ASN A 96 -7.58 20.36 1.97
CA ASN A 96 -8.99 20.31 2.35
C ASN A 96 -9.30 19.31 3.49
N TRP A 97 -8.30 18.61 4.05
CA TRP A 97 -8.54 17.67 5.15
C TRP A 97 -8.51 18.40 6.49
N VAL A 98 -9.66 18.93 6.90
CA VAL A 98 -9.85 19.52 8.24
C VAL A 98 -10.03 18.39 9.24
N ARG A 99 -9.05 18.20 10.14
CA ARG A 99 -9.20 17.35 11.32
C ARG A 99 -10.07 18.08 12.34
N ILE A 100 -11.36 17.82 12.32
CA ILE A 100 -12.26 18.27 13.39
C ILE A 100 -11.95 17.46 14.64
N ALA A 101 -11.59 18.14 15.73
CA ALA A 101 -11.40 17.51 17.03
C ALA A 101 -12.71 16.82 17.46
N PRO A 102 -12.67 15.73 18.26
CA PRO A 102 -13.89 15.06 18.74
C PRO A 102 -14.84 16.00 19.49
N SER A 103 -14.31 17.06 20.10
CA SER A 103 -15.07 18.15 20.73
C SER A 103 -15.83 19.04 19.75
N GLN A 104 -15.64 18.88 18.45
CA GLN A 104 -16.25 19.65 17.36
C GLN A 104 -17.17 18.80 16.47
N VAL A 105 -17.30 17.49 16.77
CA VAL A 105 -18.21 16.60 16.05
C VAL A 105 -19.60 16.73 16.68
N GLN A 106 -20.44 17.58 16.10
CA GLN A 106 -21.86 17.68 16.46
C GLN A 106 -22.60 16.44 15.95
N ALA A 107 -23.41 15.80 16.80
CA ALA A 107 -24.15 14.56 16.47
C ALA A 107 -25.02 14.70 15.19
N PRO A 108 -25.17 13.62 14.40
CA PRO A 108 -25.89 13.67 13.13
C PRO A 108 -27.35 14.09 13.35
N GLY A 109 -27.68 15.29 12.86
CA GLY A 109 -28.97 15.96 13.07
C GLY A 109 -28.86 17.49 13.16
N SER A 110 -27.67 18.02 13.41
CA SER A 110 -27.43 19.47 13.49
C SER A 110 -26.74 19.98 12.22
N LEU A 111 -27.54 20.26 11.18
CA LEU A 111 -27.10 21.11 10.07
C LEU A 111 -26.95 22.55 10.59
N SER A 112 -25.73 22.97 10.87
CA SER A 112 -25.41 24.39 11.03
C SER A 112 -24.06 24.65 10.37
N GLN A 113 -24.13 25.04 9.10
CA GLN A 113 -23.04 25.66 8.35
C GLN A 113 -22.49 26.84 9.16
N PRO A 114 -21.16 27.00 9.31
CA PRO A 114 -20.62 28.19 9.91
C PRO A 114 -20.94 29.37 8.99
N LYS A 115 -21.63 30.38 9.56
CA LYS A 115 -21.93 31.62 8.88
C LYS A 115 -20.63 32.24 8.38
N VAL A 116 -20.50 32.33 7.06
CA VAL A 116 -19.71 33.37 6.43
C VAL A 116 -20.25 34.68 6.97
N ASN A 117 -19.49 35.38 7.81
CA ASN A 117 -19.50 36.83 7.95
C ASN A 117 -18.34 37.29 8.83
N ALA A 118 -17.44 38.01 8.15
CA ALA A 118 -16.97 39.33 8.52
C ALA A 118 -16.48 39.58 9.95
N MET A 119 -15.24 40.06 9.99
CA MET A 119 -14.77 41.14 10.87
C MET A 119 -14.13 40.73 12.20
N LYS A 120 -12.85 40.39 12.12
CA LYS A 120 -11.79 40.83 13.06
C LYS A 120 -10.45 40.58 12.33
N VAL A 121 -9.84 41.51 11.59
CA VAL A 121 -9.21 42.76 12.05
C VAL A 121 -8.84 42.69 13.52
N GLU A 122 -7.82 41.90 13.83
CA GLU A 122 -6.85 42.16 14.90
C GLU A 122 -5.71 41.14 14.73
N GLN A 123 -4.82 41.41 13.77
CA GLN A 123 -3.51 40.76 13.73
C GLN A 123 -2.47 41.87 13.65
N SER A 124 -2.37 42.59 14.77
CA SER A 124 -1.25 43.46 15.12
C SER A 124 -0.99 43.21 16.61
N ASP A 125 0.29 43.16 16.95
CA ASP A 125 0.83 43.07 18.30
C ASP A 125 0.88 41.68 18.95
N GLU A 126 1.90 40.90 18.57
CA GLU A 126 2.79 40.30 19.58
C GLU A 126 4.14 39.96 18.93
N THR A 127 5.01 40.96 18.77
CA THR A 127 6.46 40.75 18.61
C THR A 127 7.11 41.11 19.93
N THR A 128 7.40 40.06 20.69
CA THR A 128 8.47 39.90 21.68
C THR A 128 9.33 41.15 21.88
N SER A 129 9.08 41.83 23.00
CA SER A 129 10.04 42.72 23.62
C SER A 129 11.12 41.88 24.30
N GLU A 130 12.38 42.00 23.88
CA GLU A 130 13.53 42.03 24.79
C GLU A 130 14.61 42.98 24.26
N GLU A 131 15.07 43.85 25.18
CA GLU A 131 16.28 44.71 25.17
C GLU A 131 16.21 46.10 24.50
N PRO A 132 16.37 47.16 25.33
CA PRO A 132 17.39 48.15 25.03
C PRO A 132 18.30 48.48 26.23
N THR A 133 19.60 48.43 25.94
CA THR A 133 20.72 49.19 26.51
C THR A 133 20.43 50.71 26.42
N ILE A 134 20.82 51.68 27.27
CA ILE A 134 22.06 52.10 27.96
C ILE A 134 21.68 53.16 29.05
N GLU A 135 22.63 53.49 29.95
CA GLU A 135 22.87 54.79 30.67
C GLU A 135 22.85 54.65 32.21
N SER A 136 23.98 54.50 32.91
CA SER A 136 25.06 55.48 33.21
C SER A 136 24.59 56.68 34.02
N GLU A 137 24.43 56.50 35.34
CA GLU A 137 24.22 57.59 36.28
C GLU A 137 25.50 58.41 36.50
N GLY A 138 25.39 59.73 36.34
CA GLY A 138 26.35 60.72 36.75
C GLY A 138 25.66 61.85 37.52
N HIS A 139 26.24 62.17 38.68
CA HIS A 139 26.01 63.29 39.61
C HIS A 139 24.90 63.15 40.66
#